data_AF-A0A938BVN4-F1
#
_entry.id   AF-A0A938BVN4-F1
#
_cell.length_a   1.000
_cell.length_b   1.000
_cell.length_c   1.000
_cell.angle_alpha   90.00
_cell.angle_beta   90.00
_cell.angle_gamma   90.00
#
_symmetry.space_group_name_H-M   'P 1'
#
loop_
_entity.id
_entity.type
_entity.pdbx_description
1 polymer ?
#
loop_
_entity_poly.entity_id
_entity_poly.type
_entity_poly.pdbx_seq_one_letter_code
_entity_poly.pdbx_strand_id
1 'polypeptide(L)' 'MDDLSYESYSSIGQPYGCTDDCSGHEAGFEWAKEGGLTDGSCYSESESFNEGCQAYADAVEDRVNEYREENLSDW' A
#
# COMPACT_ATOMS: atom_id res chain seq x y z
N MET A 1 9.99 4.22 -13.20
CA MET A 1 8.69 4.16 -12.52
C MET A 1 8.59 2.74 -12.02
N ASP A 2 9.06 2.55 -10.80
CA ASP A 2 8.93 1.27 -10.12
C ASP A 2 7.45 1.14 -9.73
N ASP A 3 6.72 0.44 -10.58
CA ASP A 3 5.33 0.08 -10.35
C ASP A 3 5.28 -0.83 -9.12
N LEU A 4 4.33 -0.59 -8.22
CA LEU A 4 4.18 -1.32 -6.97
C LEU A 4 3.79 -2.81 -7.17
N SER A 5 3.80 -3.32 -8.41
CA SER A 5 3.48 -4.73 -8.74
C SER A 5 4.36 -5.74 -8.02
N TYR A 6 5.63 -5.41 -7.76
CA TYR A 6 6.56 -6.29 -7.06
C TYR A 6 6.63 -6.05 -5.56
N GLU A 7 5.94 -5.02 -5.06
CA GLU A 7 5.91 -4.71 -3.65
C GLU A 7 4.90 -5.58 -2.91
N SER A 8 5.17 -5.76 -1.62
CA SER A 8 4.37 -6.44 -0.62
C SER A 8 4.23 -5.55 0.60
N TYR A 9 3.30 -5.89 1.51
CA TYR A 9 3.16 -5.18 2.79
C TYR A 9 4.49 -5.13 3.56
N SER A 10 5.26 -6.21 3.50
CA SER A 10 6.54 -6.32 4.18
C SER A 10 7.66 -5.54 3.48
N SER A 11 7.68 -5.47 2.15
CA SER A 11 8.75 -4.77 1.41
C SER A 11 8.66 -3.25 1.55
N ILE A 12 7.44 -2.71 1.71
CA ILE A 12 7.22 -1.28 1.99
C ILE A 12 7.47 -0.88 3.45
N GLY A 13 7.90 -1.84 4.29
CA GLY A 13 8.32 -1.55 5.66
C GLY A 13 7.22 -1.65 6.72
N GLN A 14 6.09 -2.30 6.42
CA GLN A 14 5.02 -2.60 7.39
C GLN A 14 4.51 -1.33 8.10
N PRO A 15 3.93 -0.36 7.38
CA PRO A 15 3.61 0.97 7.92
C PRO A 15 2.62 0.96 9.10
N TYR A 16 1.78 -0.08 9.21
CA TYR A 16 0.86 -0.29 10.33
C TYR A 16 1.42 -1.24 11.40
N GLY A 17 2.69 -1.61 11.28
CA GLY A 17 3.35 -2.58 12.13
C GLY A 17 2.92 -4.02 11.84
N CYS A 18 3.70 -4.96 12.37
CA CYS A 18 3.36 -6.37 12.48
C CYS A 18 4.39 -7.03 13.38
N THR A 19 3.95 -7.83 14.36
CA THR A 19 4.86 -8.41 15.37
C THR A 19 5.10 -9.91 15.23
N ASP A 20 4.17 -10.65 14.60
CA ASP A 20 4.27 -12.11 14.44
C ASP A 20 3.76 -12.54 13.06
N ASP A 21 2.42 -12.59 12.90
CA ASP A 21 1.78 -13.09 11.68
C ASP A 21 1.22 -11.93 10.86
N CYS A 22 1.96 -11.51 9.84
CA CYS A 22 1.56 -10.42 8.96
C CYS A 22 0.63 -10.89 7.83
N SER A 23 0.13 -12.13 7.89
CA SER A 23 -0.62 -12.74 6.79
C SER A 23 -1.92 -11.98 6.50
N GLY A 24 -2.54 -11.38 7.53
CA GLY A 24 -3.71 -10.52 7.38
C GLY A 24 -3.40 -9.25 6.60
N HIS A 25 -2.30 -8.56 6.94
CA HIS A 25 -1.85 -7.38 6.22
C HIS A 25 -1.42 -7.71 4.79
N GLU A 26 -0.69 -8.79 4.59
CA GLU A 26 -0.27 -9.26 3.27
C GLU A 26 -1.48 -9.57 2.38
N ALA A 27 -2.48 -10.27 2.93
CA ALA A 27 -3.72 -10.56 2.22
C ALA A 27 -4.50 -9.29 1.85
N GLY A 28 -4.55 -8.31 2.76
CA GLY A 28 -5.19 -7.01 2.50
C GLY A 28 -4.47 -6.21 1.42
N PHE A 29 -3.15 -6.17 1.47
CA PHE A 29 -2.30 -5.47 0.52
C PHE A 29 -2.43 -6.08 -0.88
N GLU A 30 -2.30 -7.40 -1.01
CA GLU A 30 -2.44 -8.10 -2.29
C GLU A 30 -3.85 -7.92 -2.87
N TRP A 31 -4.89 -8.01 -2.04
CA TRP A 31 -6.26 -7.78 -2.50
C TRP A 31 -6.48 -6.37 -3.05
N ALA A 32 -5.95 -5.35 -2.36
CA ALA A 32 -6.01 -3.97 -2.81
C ALA A 32 -5.22 -3.77 -4.12
N LYS A 33 -4.03 -4.37 -4.22
CA LYS A 33 -3.18 -4.34 -5.41
C LYS A 33 -3.86 -4.98 -6.62
N GLU A 34 -4.40 -6.18 -6.48
CA GLU A 34 -5.14 -6.88 -7.53
C GLU A 34 -6.39 -6.11 -7.98
N GLY A 35 -7.06 -5.44 -7.03
CA GLY A 35 -8.23 -4.61 -7.29
C GLY A 35 -7.93 -3.21 -7.81
N GLY A 36 -6.67 -2.76 -7.76
CA GLY A 36 -6.30 -1.37 -8.04
C GLY A 36 -6.97 -0.36 -7.11
N LEU A 37 -7.17 -0.72 -5.84
CA LEU A 37 -7.85 0.10 -4.84
C LEU A 37 -6.88 1.12 -4.24
N THR A 38 -6.91 2.35 -4.75
CA THR A 38 -5.96 3.42 -4.39
C THR A 38 -6.60 4.54 -3.56
N ASP A 39 -7.90 4.42 -3.27
CA ASP A 39 -8.71 5.44 -2.61
C ASP A 39 -9.06 5.12 -1.15
N GLY A 40 -8.47 4.05 -0.58
CA GLY A 40 -8.76 3.59 0.77
C GLY A 40 -10.13 2.91 0.93
N SER A 41 -10.75 2.44 -0.17
CA SER A 41 -11.99 1.65 -0.15
C SER A 41 -11.78 0.22 0.38
N CYS A 42 -11.22 0.11 1.59
CA CYS A 42 -10.89 -1.11 2.29
C CYS A 42 -11.99 -1.43 3.31
N TYR A 43 -12.75 -2.49 3.10
CA TYR A 43 -13.79 -2.88 4.06
C TYR A 43 -13.88 -4.40 4.26
N SER A 44 -13.43 -4.84 5.43
CA SER A 44 -13.46 -6.23 5.91
C SER A 44 -13.69 -6.26 7.42
N GLU A 45 -14.13 -7.41 7.95
CA GLU A 45 -14.24 -7.64 9.40
C GLU A 45 -12.87 -7.81 10.08
N SER A 46 -11.79 -7.97 9.31
CA SER A 46 -10.42 -8.11 9.83
C SER A 46 -9.68 -6.77 9.82
N GLU A 47 -9.27 -6.31 11.00
CA GLU A 47 -8.47 -5.08 11.17
C GLU A 47 -7.16 -5.15 10.40
N SER A 48 -6.38 -6.23 10.58
CA SER A 48 -5.12 -6.47 9.86
C SER A 48 -5.29 -6.47 8.34
N PHE A 49 -6.41 -6.99 7.84
CA PHE A 49 -6.71 -6.93 6.40
C PHE A 49 -6.96 -5.49 5.94
N ASN A 50 -7.75 -4.73 6.69
CA ASN A 50 -8.03 -3.33 6.36
C ASN A 50 -6.75 -2.48 6.39
N GLU A 51 -5.87 -2.71 7.37
CA GLU A 51 -4.57 -2.05 7.48
C GLU A 51 -3.64 -2.40 6.30
N GLY A 52 -3.60 -3.67 5.88
CA GLY A 52 -2.85 -4.08 4.69
C GLY A 52 -3.35 -3.42 3.41
N CYS A 53 -4.67 -3.34 3.25
CA CYS A 53 -5.29 -2.67 2.11
C CYS A 53 -5.00 -1.15 2.11
N GLN A 54 -5.11 -0.50 3.28
CA GLN A 54 -4.79 0.91 3.42
C GLN A 54 -3.30 1.17 3.11
N ALA A 55 -2.40 0.28 3.54
CA ALA A 55 -0.97 0.39 3.25
C ALA A 55 -0.67 0.40 1.74
N TYR A 56 -1.43 -0.33 0.92
CA TYR A 56 -1.30 -0.25 -0.53
C TYR A 56 -1.76 1.12 -1.07
N ALA A 57 -2.89 1.63 -0.62
CA ALA A 57 -3.40 2.94 -1.04
C ALA A 57 -2.42 4.07 -0.68
N ASP A 58 -1.90 4.06 0.54
CA ASP A 58 -0.91 5.03 1.02
C ASP A 58 0.38 4.93 0.19
N ALA A 59 0.88 3.71 -0.08
CA ALA A 59 2.07 3.52 -0.90
C ALA A 59 1.90 4.05 -2.34
N VAL A 60 0.70 3.91 -2.92
CA VAL A 60 0.39 4.49 -4.24
C VAL A 60 0.41 6.01 -4.17
N GLU A 61 -0.22 6.60 -3.15
CA GLU A 61 -0.24 8.05 -2.95
C GLU A 61 1.18 8.61 -2.77
N ASP A 62 2.00 7.97 -1.94
CA ASP A 62 3.40 8.35 -1.72
C ASP A 62 4.20 8.30 -3.02
N ARG A 63 4.09 7.22 -3.81
CA ARG A 63 4.77 7.13 -5.12
C ARG A 63 4.30 8.19 -6.11
N VAL A 64 3.01 8.51 -6.12
CA VAL A 64 2.46 9.58 -6.97
C VAL A 64 2.99 10.94 -6.53
N ASN A 65 3.08 11.18 -5.22
CA ASN A 65 3.59 12.43 -4.65
C ASN A 65 5.08 12.58 -4.93
N GLU A 66 5.90 11.54 -4.70
CA GLU A 66 7.32 11.53 -5.05
C GLU A 66 7.53 11.86 -6.54
N TYR A 67 6.82 11.17 -7.43
CA TYR A 67 6.89 11.47 -8.86
C TYR A 67 6.48 12.91 -9.16
N ARG A 68 5.41 13.40 -8.52
CA ARG A 68 4.95 14.77 -8.72
C ARG A 68 6.01 15.77 -8.26
N GLU A 69 6.64 15.58 -7.11
CA GLU A 69 7.68 16.46 -6.59
C GLU A 69 8.93 16.48 -7.48
N GLU A 70 9.37 15.30 -7.94
CA GLU A 70 10.47 15.19 -8.90
C GLU A 70 10.18 15.98 -10.19
N ASN A 71 8.98 15.82 -10.75
CA ASN A 71 8.59 16.47 -12.01
C ASN A 71 8.11 17.93 -11.81
N LEU A 72 7.83 18.36 -10.57
CA LEU A 72 7.58 19.75 -10.19
C LEU A 72 8.88 20.55 -10.00
N SER A 73 10.05 19.91 -9.96
CA SER A 73 11.34 20.61 -9.79
C SER A 73 11.98 21.07 -11.11
N ASP A 74 11.34 20.77 -12.24
CA ASP A 74 11.85 20.97 -13.60
C ASP A 74 11.47 22.33 -14.25
N TRP A 75 10.85 23.25 -13.49
CA TRP A 75 10.45 24.60 -13.93
C TRP A 75 10.90 25.73 -13.01
#